data_AF-F5SX94-F1
#
_entry.id   AF-F5SX94-F1
#
_cell.length_a   1.000
_cell.length_b   1.000
_cell.length_c   1.000
_cell.angle_alpha   90.00
_cell.angle_beta   90.00
_cell.angle_gamma   90.00
#
_symmetry.space_group_name_H-M   'P 1'
#
loop_
_entity.id
_entity.type
_entity.pdbx_description
1 polymer ?
#
loop_
_entity_poly.entity_id
_entity_poly.type
_entity_poly.pdbx_seq_one_letter_code
_entity_poly.pdbx_strand_id
1 'polypeptide(L)'
;MIRETKEETAWTFHPQSLVGIYRWIHPRKGETYIRYCFSGTVTDHDPNQALDDDIYQALWLPFDEIRRRQADLRSTLVTDCFQDYIDGHRYPLDILRN
;
A
#
# COMPACT_ATOMS: atom_id res chain seq x y z
N MET A 1 2.51 7.17 -5.03
CA MET A 1 1.25 6.66 -4.45
C MET A 1 0.06 6.93 -5.37
N ILE A 2 -0.33 8.17 -5.71
CA ILE A 2 -1.47 8.38 -6.63
C ILE A 2 -1.23 7.69 -7.98
N ARG A 3 -0.05 7.94 -8.57
CA ARG A 3 0.41 7.30 -9.81
C ARG A 3 0.46 5.77 -9.67
N GLU A 4 1.24 5.27 -8.71
CA GLU A 4 1.38 3.83 -8.42
C GLU A 4 0.03 3.10 -8.29
N THR A 5 -0.91 3.64 -7.51
CA THR A 5 -2.22 2.99 -7.32
C THR A 5 -3.01 2.95 -8.64
N LYS A 6 -2.92 3.99 -9.46
CA LYS A 6 -3.59 4.00 -10.77
C LYS A 6 -2.97 2.99 -11.72
N GLU A 7 -1.65 2.89 -11.77
CA GLU A 7 -0.91 1.95 -12.62
C GLU A 7 -1.11 0.49 -12.19
N GLU A 8 -1.08 0.19 -10.89
CA GLU A 8 -1.19 -1.19 -10.39
C GLU A 8 -2.64 -1.68 -10.20
N THR A 9 -3.63 -0.79 -10.12
CA THR A 9 -5.02 -1.19 -9.81
C THR A 9 -6.10 -0.61 -10.71
N ALA A 10 -5.75 0.30 -11.63
CA ALA A 10 -6.68 1.08 -12.44
C ALA A 10 -7.66 1.99 -11.66
N TRP A 11 -7.50 2.14 -10.35
CA TRP A 11 -8.29 3.06 -9.52
C TRP A 11 -7.63 4.41 -9.33
N THR A 12 -8.43 5.48 -9.30
CA THR A 12 -7.96 6.81 -8.91
C THR A 12 -7.92 6.92 -7.38
N PHE A 13 -6.73 7.15 -6.82
CA PHE A 13 -6.54 7.22 -5.37
C PHE A 13 -6.51 8.66 -4.82
N HIS A 14 -7.26 8.88 -3.75
CA HIS A 14 -7.37 10.15 -3.04
C HIS A 14 -6.77 9.99 -1.62
N PRO A 15 -5.52 10.41 -1.40
CA PRO A 15 -4.88 10.28 -0.09
C PRO A 15 -5.54 11.18 0.93
N GLN A 16 -5.72 10.67 2.15
CA GLN A 16 -6.35 11.39 3.27
C GLN A 16 -5.41 11.53 4.47
N SER A 17 -4.55 10.55 4.71
CA SER A 17 -3.60 10.58 5.82
C SER A 17 -2.42 9.67 5.57
N LEU A 18 -1.32 9.96 6.25
CA LEU A 18 -0.20 9.04 6.40
C LEU A 18 -0.52 8.07 7.55
N VAL A 19 -0.28 6.77 7.35
CA VAL A 19 -0.44 5.73 8.38
C VAL A 19 0.86 5.51 9.14
N GLY A 20 1.99 5.52 8.44
CA GLY A 20 3.30 5.30 9.04
C GLY A 20 4.45 5.44 8.06
N ILE A 21 5.66 5.57 8.60
CA ILE A 21 6.93 5.57 7.86
C ILE A 21 7.78 4.43 8.40
N TYR A 22 8.13 3.48 7.54
CA TYR A 22 8.80 2.25 7.93
C TYR A 22 10.18 2.19 7.29
N ARG A 23 11.19 1.95 8.12
CA ARG A 23 12.52 1.55 7.64
C ARG A 23 12.58 0.04 7.57
N TRP A 24 12.89 -0.50 6.40
CA TRP A 24 13.02 -1.93 6.18
C TRP A 24 14.28 -2.25 5.40
N ILE A 25 14.95 -3.34 5.77
CA ILE A 25 16.16 -3.81 5.10
C ILE A 25 15.81 -5.14 4.45
N HIS A 26 15.97 -5.23 3.13
CA HIS A 26 15.62 -6.42 2.38
C HIS A 26 16.52 -7.59 2.83
N PRO A 27 15.96 -8.69 3.38
CA PRO A 27 16.73 -9.70 4.10
C PRO A 27 17.79 -10.39 3.24
N ARG A 28 17.56 -10.49 1.92
CA ARG A 28 18.50 -11.11 0.97
C ARG A 28 19.40 -10.14 0.21
N LYS A 29 18.99 -8.89 0.01
CA LYS A 29 19.67 -7.94 -0.88
C LYS A 29 20.47 -6.89 -0.11
N GLY A 30 20.16 -6.67 1.18
CA GLY A 30 20.80 -5.64 2.01
C GLY A 30 20.36 -4.20 1.70
N GLU A 31 19.57 -4.00 0.64
CA GLU A 31 18.99 -2.71 0.29
C GLU A 31 18.08 -2.19 1.41
N THR A 32 18.23 -0.91 1.73
CA THR A 32 17.40 -0.22 2.72
C THR A 32 16.29 0.55 2.02
N TYR A 33 15.06 0.33 2.47
CA TYR A 33 13.85 0.97 1.99
C TYR A 33 13.26 1.85 3.09
N ILE A 34 12.78 3.03 2.70
CA ILE A 34 11.91 3.86 3.53
C ILE A 34 10.54 3.86 2.86
N ARG A 35 9.57 3.21 3.51
CA ARG A 35 8.19 3.09 3.00
C ARG A 35 7.29 4.09 3.68
N TYR A 36 6.62 4.92 2.89
CA TYR A 36 5.52 5.76 3.34
C TYR A 36 4.20 5.04 3.06
N CYS A 37 3.42 4.74 4.08
CA CYS A 37 2.09 4.16 3.93
C CYS A 37 1.03 5.25 4.04
N PHE A 38 0.16 5.34 3.04
CA PHE A 38 -0.94 6.29 3.02
C PHE A 38 -2.28 5.55 3.06
N SER A 39 -3.28 6.15 3.68
CA SER A 39 -4.66 5.73 3.58
C SER A 39 -5.51 6.79 2.90
N GLY A 40 -6.60 6.36 2.28
CA GLY A 40 -7.47 7.22 1.51
C GLY A 40 -8.61 6.43 0.88
N THR A 41 -9.32 7.09 -0.03
CA THR A 41 -10.42 6.50 -0.79
C THR A 41 -10.03 6.33 -2.25
N VAL A 42 -10.72 5.42 -2.94
CA VAL A 42 -10.57 5.22 -4.38
C VAL A 42 -11.87 5.53 -5.12
N THR A 43 -11.75 6.03 -6.35
CA THR A 43 -12.86 6.29 -7.28
C THR A 43 -12.45 5.92 -8.71
N ASP A 44 -13.40 5.98 -9.64
CA ASP A 44 -13.14 5.95 -11.09
C ASP A 44 -12.27 4.77 -11.55
N HIS A 45 -12.72 3.56 -11.22
CA HIS A 45 -12.11 2.34 -11.76
C HIS A 45 -12.29 2.28 -13.27
N ASP A 46 -11.17 2.19 -14.00
CA ASP A 46 -11.17 1.97 -15.44
C ASP A 46 -10.86 0.50 -15.75
N PRO A 47 -11.86 -0.34 -16.03
CA PRO A 47 -11.63 -1.76 -16.31
C PRO A 47 -10.90 -2.01 -17.64
N ASN A 48 -10.74 -0.99 -18.50
CA ASN A 48 -10.04 -1.11 -19.78
C ASN A 48 -8.57 -0.68 -19.70
N GLN A 49 -8.15 -0.06 -18.59
CA GLN A 49 -6.76 0.30 -18.40
C GLN A 49 -5.94 -0.96 -18.09
N ALA A 50 -4.87 -1.18 -18.85
CA ALA A 50 -3.90 -2.22 -18.51
C ALA A 50 -3.22 -1.89 -17.17
N LEU A 51 -2.93 -2.94 -16.40
CA LEU A 51 -2.09 -2.84 -15.22
C LEU A 51 -0.62 -2.99 -15.63
N ASP A 52 0.29 -2.55 -14.78
CA ASP A 52 1.73 -2.80 -14.97
C ASP A 52 2.02 -4.29 -15.20
N ASP A 53 3.02 -4.60 -16.03
CA ASP A 53 3.32 -5.95 -16.51
C ASP A 53 3.54 -6.98 -15.39
N ASP A 54 4.04 -6.54 -14.23
CA ASP A 54 4.31 -7.37 -13.06
C ASP A 54 3.09 -7.57 -12.14
N ILE A 55 1.91 -7.07 -12.54
CA ILE A 55 0.66 -7.16 -11.79
C ILE A 55 -0.32 -8.11 -12.48
N TYR A 56 -0.58 -9.24 -11.83
CA TYR A 56 -1.54 -10.22 -12.33
C TYR A 56 -3.00 -9.79 -12.15
N GLN A 57 -3.33 -9.16 -11.02
CA GLN A 57 -4.69 -8.70 -10.68
C GLN A 57 -4.67 -7.85 -9.40
N ALA A 58 -5.67 -6.97 -9.25
CA ALA A 58 -5.98 -6.25 -8.01
C ALA A 58 -7.26 -6.82 -7.38
N LEU A 59 -7.20 -7.18 -6.09
CA LEU A 59 -8.30 -7.81 -5.36
C LEU A 59 -8.66 -7.05 -4.09
N TRP A 60 -9.95 -6.97 -3.79
CA TRP A 60 -10.45 -6.55 -2.48
C TRP A 60 -10.56 -7.76 -1.56
N LEU A 61 -9.77 -7.81 -0.49
CA LEU A 61 -9.73 -8.93 0.45
C LEU A 61 -10.02 -8.46 1.88
N PRO A 62 -10.75 -9.25 2.69
CA PRO A 62 -10.82 -9.04 4.13
C PRO A 62 -9.43 -9.17 4.77
N PHE A 63 -9.16 -8.40 5.83
CA PHE A 63 -7.86 -8.41 6.50
C PHE A 63 -7.45 -9.79 7.03
N ASP A 64 -8.40 -10.58 7.55
CA ASP A 64 -8.12 -11.93 8.02
C ASP A 64 -7.64 -12.87 6.90
N GLU A 65 -8.07 -12.63 5.66
CA GLU A 65 -7.58 -13.39 4.51
C GLU A 65 -6.14 -13.00 4.16
N ILE A 66 -5.83 -11.70 4.19
CA ILE A 66 -4.45 -11.21 4.00
C ILE A 66 -3.52 -11.83 5.05
N ARG A 67 -3.95 -11.87 6.33
CA ARG A 67 -3.16 -12.49 7.41
C ARG A 67 -2.89 -13.98 7.18
N ARG A 68 -3.87 -14.73 6.67
CA ARG A 68 -3.68 -16.16 6.35
C ARG A 68 -2.68 -16.40 5.21
N ARG A 69 -2.48 -15.41 4.33
CA ARG A 69 -1.54 -15.47 3.20
C ARG A 69 -0.16 -14.89 3.54
N GLN A 70 0.21 -14.77 4.82
CA GLN A 70 1.46 -14.12 5.26
C GLN A 70 2.72 -14.65 4.54
N ALA A 71 2.79 -15.94 4.24
CA ALA A 71 3.93 -16.56 3.55
C ALA A 71 4.08 -16.09 2.08
N ASP A 72 3.00 -15.64 1.46
CA ASP A 72 2.96 -15.18 0.06
C ASP A 72 3.21 -13.67 -0.07
N LEU A 73 3.21 -12.93 1.04
CA LEU A 73 3.38 -11.48 1.03
C LEU A 73 4.83 -11.10 0.70
N ARG A 74 5.00 -10.09 -0.15
CA ARG A 74 6.32 -9.58 -0.55
C ARG A 74 7.19 -9.12 0.64
N SER A 75 6.58 -8.70 1.74
CA SER A 75 7.27 -8.35 2.99
C SER A 75 6.30 -8.31 4.17
N THR A 76 6.83 -8.37 5.40
CA THR A 76 6.05 -8.17 6.64
C THR A 76 5.41 -6.78 6.69
N LEU A 77 5.99 -5.78 6.01
CA LEU A 77 5.46 -4.42 5.98
C LEU A 77 4.02 -4.36 5.46
N VAL A 78 3.57 -5.33 4.66
CA VAL A 78 2.18 -5.39 4.22
C VAL A 78 1.24 -5.53 5.43
N THR A 79 1.48 -6.51 6.29
CA THR A 79 0.68 -6.71 7.50
C THR A 79 0.86 -5.61 8.52
N ASP A 80 2.09 -5.09 8.67
CA ASP A 80 2.38 -4.01 9.63
C ASP A 80 1.59 -2.73 9.28
N CYS A 81 1.55 -2.35 7.99
CA CYS A 81 0.78 -1.20 7.53
C CYS A 81 -0.73 -1.35 7.80
N PHE A 82 -1.28 -2.55 7.58
CA PHE A 82 -2.70 -2.80 7.87
C PHE A 82 -3.00 -2.76 9.37
N GLN A 83 -2.13 -3.33 10.19
CA GLN A 83 -2.31 -3.32 11.64
C GLN A 83 -2.29 -1.89 12.17
N ASP A 84 -1.32 -1.06 11.76
CA ASP A 84 -1.29 0.35 12.15
C ASP A 84 -2.52 1.12 11.67
N TYR A 85 -3.02 0.80 10.46
CA TYR A 85 -4.26 1.37 9.97
C TYR A 85 -5.47 0.98 10.85
N ILE A 86 -5.56 -0.29 11.25
CA ILE A 86 -6.64 -0.83 12.10
C ILE A 86 -6.57 -0.24 13.51
N ASP A 87 -5.37 -0.07 14.04
CA ASP A 87 -5.12 0.52 15.37
C ASP A 87 -5.40 2.04 15.40
N GLY A 88 -5.75 2.63 14.26
CA GLY A 88 -6.24 4.01 14.16
C GLY A 88 -5.16 5.04 13.88
N HIS A 89 -3.93 4.64 13.54
CA HIS A 89 -2.86 5.58 13.20
C HIS A 89 -3.20 6.39 11.94
N ARG A 90 -3.41 7.70 12.11
CA ARG A 90 -3.69 8.65 11.03
C ARG A 90 -2.95 9.94 11.32
N TYR A 91 -1.94 10.24 10.51
CA TYR A 91 -1.16 11.46 10.59
C TYR A 91 -1.56 12.41 9.45
N PRO A 92 -1.64 13.73 9.72
CA PRO A 92 -1.89 14.74 8.69
C PRO A 92 -0.89 14.66 7.53
N LEU A 93 -1.36 14.87 6.30
CA LEU A 93 -0.50 14.84 5.11
C LEU A 93 0.50 16.01 5.07
N ASP A 94 0.20 17.11 5.76
CA ASP A 94 1.06 18.31 5.85
C ASP A 94 2.34 18.10 6.69
N ILE A 95 2.49 16.92 7.31
CA ILE A 95 3.77 16.48 7.88
C ILE A 95 4.86 16.35 6.81
N LEU A 96 4.47 16.04 5.57
CA LEU A 96 5.36 15.98 4.42
C LEU A 96 5.45 17.36 3.79
N ARG A 97 6.68 17.85 3.59
CA ARG A 97 6.97 19.12 2.92
C ARG A 97 7.73 18.85 1.62
N ASN A 98 7.31 19.54 0.56
CA ASN A 98 7.98 19.55 -0.74
C ASN A 98 8.72 20.86 -0.95
#